data_AF-A0A6N6PKJ1-F1
#
_entry.id   AF-A0A6N6PKJ1-F1
#
_cell.length_a   1.000
_cell.length_b   1.000
_cell.length_c   1.000
_cell.angle_alpha   90.00
_cell.angle_beta   90.00
_cell.angle_gamma   90.00
#
_symmetry.space_group_name_H-M   'P 1'
#
loop_
_entity.id
_entity.type
_entity.pdbx_description
1 polymer ?
#
loop_
_entity_poly.entity_id
_entity_poly.type
_entity_poly.pdbx_seq_one_letter_code
_entity_poly.pdbx_strand_id
1 'polypeptide(L)'
;MAEFNFYKFHRRRQSLKTAGWVAVAVGLFFVLDMFFKEPMPFNKRATVFAGLGLLVAGGFLLNAGYKLPVAEAIEIIHQNGKNGITASELIHLMRVDRLTAHRIITILMEKGFLKSSSKRNDTEEVFDAVK
;
A
#
# COMPACT_ATOMS: atom_id res chain seq x y z
N MET A 1 24.05 -9.74 5.99
CA MET A 1 22.81 -8.99 6.26
C MET A 1 21.92 -9.19 5.04
N ALA A 2 20.64 -9.53 5.21
CA ALA A 2 19.75 -9.77 4.07
C ALA A 2 19.41 -8.42 3.43
N GLU A 3 19.77 -8.22 2.16
CA GLU A 3 19.39 -7.03 1.39
C GLU A 3 17.86 -7.00 1.22
N PHE A 4 17.27 -5.81 1.35
CA PHE A 4 15.82 -5.67 1.20
C PHE A 4 15.45 -5.90 -0.26
N ASN A 5 14.59 -6.89 -0.52
CA ASN A 5 14.20 -7.22 -1.89
C ASN A 5 13.06 -6.31 -2.36
N PHE A 6 13.42 -5.15 -2.89
CA PHE A 6 12.49 -4.16 -3.47
C PHE A 6 11.56 -4.77 -4.54
N TYR A 7 12.09 -5.66 -5.39
CA TYR A 7 11.31 -6.30 -6.46
C TYR A 7 10.15 -7.14 -5.89
N LYS A 8 10.42 -7.95 -4.87
CA LYS A 8 9.40 -8.79 -4.21
C LYS A 8 8.35 -7.94 -3.51
N PHE A 9 8.76 -6.85 -2.84
CA PHE A 9 7.86 -5.91 -2.19
C PHE A 9 6.89 -5.24 -3.19
N HIS A 10 7.42 -4.64 -4.26
CA HIS A 10 6.59 -3.97 -5.27
C HIS A 10 5.67 -4.95 -5.99
N ARG A 11 6.17 -6.13 -6.36
CA ARG A 11 5.37 -7.17 -7.02
C ARG A 11 4.20 -7.63 -6.16
N ARG A 12 4.44 -7.89 -4.86
CA ARG A 12 3.38 -8.30 -3.92
C ARG A 12 2.31 -7.22 -3.78
N ARG A 13 2.71 -5.95 -3.69
CA ARG A 13 1.78 -4.83 -3.51
C ARG A 13 0.94 -4.59 -4.76
N GLN A 14 1.57 -4.66 -5.93
CA GLN A 14 0.87 -4.55 -7.21
C GLN A 14 -0.09 -5.72 -7.40
N SER A 15 0.34 -6.96 -7.13
CA SER A 15 -0.53 -8.13 -7.26
C SER A 15 -1.74 -8.07 -6.33
N LEU A 16 -1.57 -7.62 -5.08
CA LEU A 16 -2.68 -7.44 -4.14
C LEU A 16 -3.68 -6.38 -4.61
N LYS A 17 -3.19 -5.24 -5.11
CA LYS A 17 -4.05 -4.17 -5.65
C LYS A 17 -4.79 -4.65 -6.90
N THR A 18 -4.09 -5.25 -7.86
CA THR A 18 -4.69 -5.75 -9.10
C THR A 18 -5.70 -6.85 -8.82
N ALA A 19 -5.37 -7.84 -7.98
CA ALA A 19 -6.30 -8.90 -7.60
C ALA A 19 -7.52 -8.34 -6.86
N GLY A 20 -7.32 -7.36 -5.96
CA GLY A 20 -8.39 -6.68 -5.27
C GLY A 20 -9.34 -5.94 -6.22
N TRP A 21 -8.80 -5.17 -7.17
CA TRP A 21 -9.60 -4.46 -8.18
C TRP A 21 -10.34 -5.41 -9.11
N VAL A 22 -9.70 -6.49 -9.56
CA VAL A 22 -10.34 -7.53 -10.38
C VAL A 22 -11.48 -8.19 -9.61
N ALA A 23 -11.25 -8.57 -8.35
CA ALA A 23 -12.27 -9.17 -7.49
C ALA A 23 -13.46 -8.22 -7.28
N VAL A 24 -13.19 -6.92 -7.06
CA VAL A 24 -14.25 -5.91 -6.94
C VAL A 24 -15.02 -5.75 -8.25
N ALA A 25 -14.33 -5.63 -9.39
CA ALA A 25 -14.97 -5.47 -10.70
C ALA A 25 -15.85 -6.68 -11.06
N VAL A 26 -15.35 -7.90 -10.83
CA VAL A 26 -16.10 -9.14 -11.04
C VAL A 26 -17.29 -9.23 -10.09
N GLY A 27 -17.10 -8.91 -8.80
CA GLY A 27 -18.19 -8.87 -7.84
C GLY A 27 -19.27 -7.85 -8.19
N LEU A 28 -18.88 -6.66 -8.66
CA LEU A 28 -19.78 -5.61 -9.12
C LEU A 28 -20.55 -6.05 -10.37
N PHE A 29 -19.88 -6.72 -11.31
CA PHE A 29 -20.51 -7.30 -12.49
C PHE A 29 -21.62 -8.28 -12.10
N PHE A 30 -21.36 -9.22 -11.17
CA PHE A 30 -22.38 -10.15 -10.69
C PHE A 30 -23.57 -9.47 -9.99
N VAL A 31 -23.33 -8.36 -9.28
CA VAL A 31 -24.41 -7.61 -8.61
C VAL A 31 -25.22 -6.79 -9.61
N LEU A 32 -24.56 -6.13 -10.57
CA LEU A 32 -25.21 -5.32 -11.60
C LEU A 32 -25.97 -6.17 -12.62
N ASP A 33 -25.48 -7.37 -12.94
CA ASP A 33 -26.14 -8.34 -13.82
C ASP A 33 -27.58 -8.63 -13.35
N MET A 34 -27.83 -8.61 -12.03
CA MET A 34 -29.16 -8.80 -11.44
C MET A 34 -30.15 -7.66 -11.78
N PHE A 35 -29.67 -6.47 -12.13
CA PHE A 35 -30.51 -5.30 -12.44
C PHE A 35 -30.86 -5.21 -13.93
N PHE A 36 -30.19 -5.95 -14.80
CA PHE A 36 -30.52 -5.99 -16.22
C PHE A 36 -31.62 -7.02 -16.48
N LYS A 37 -32.66 -6.60 -17.20
CA LYS A 37 -33.88 -7.39 -17.47
C LYS A 37 -33.69 -8.50 -18.52
N GLU A 38 -32.50 -8.59 -19.10
CA GLU A 38 -32.17 -9.59 -20.12
C GLU A 38 -31.86 -10.95 -19.47
N PRO A 39 -32.17 -12.08 -20.13
CA PRO A 39 -31.90 -13.41 -19.60
C PRO A 39 -30.40 -13.70 -19.65
N MET A 40 -29.63 -13.15 -18.72
CA MET A 40 -28.21 -13.43 -18.56
C MET A 40 -27.98 -14.67 -17.66
N PRO A 41 -26.87 -15.40 -17.86
CA PRO A 41 -26.66 -16.76 -17.34
C PRO A 41 -26.58 -16.88 -15.80
N PHE A 42 -26.52 -15.77 -15.06
CA PHE A 42 -26.23 -15.76 -13.62
C PHE A 42 -27.42 -15.36 -12.72
N ASN A 43 -28.65 -15.51 -13.21
CA ASN A 43 -29.92 -15.16 -12.53
C ASN A 43 -30.28 -15.96 -11.26
N LYS A 44 -29.36 -16.70 -10.64
CA LYS A 44 -29.60 -17.45 -9.40
C LYS A 44 -29.22 -16.61 -8.18
N ARG A 45 -30.01 -16.66 -7.11
CA ARG A 45 -29.71 -15.99 -5.82
C ARG A 45 -28.30 -16.32 -5.30
N ALA A 46 -27.80 -17.52 -5.56
CA ALA A 46 -26.45 -17.96 -5.19
C ALA A 46 -25.34 -17.10 -5.84
N THR A 47 -25.52 -16.64 -7.07
CA THR A 47 -24.53 -15.82 -7.78
C THR A 47 -24.43 -14.41 -7.21
N VAL A 48 -25.54 -13.89 -6.67
CA VAL A 48 -25.55 -12.60 -5.95
C VAL A 48 -24.74 -12.70 -4.66
N PHE A 49 -24.93 -13.77 -3.88
CA PHE A 49 -24.11 -14.01 -2.67
C PHE A 49 -22.63 -14.21 -3.02
N ALA A 50 -22.33 -14.91 -4.13
CA ALA A 50 -20.96 -15.07 -4.61
C ALA A 50 -20.34 -13.73 -5.03
N GLY A 51 -21.08 -12.88 -5.74
CA GLY A 51 -20.65 -11.52 -6.12
C GLY A 51 -20.40 -10.62 -4.90
N LEU A 52 -21.28 -10.67 -3.90
CA LEU A 52 -21.14 -9.92 -2.66
C LEU A 52 -19.93 -10.41 -1.84
N GLY A 53 -19.70 -11.72 -1.79
CA GLY A 53 -18.48 -12.30 -1.20
C GLY A 53 -17.20 -11.85 -1.92
N LEU A 54 -17.23 -11.78 -3.25
CA LEU A 54 -16.13 -11.27 -4.08
C LEU A 54 -15.84 -9.79 -3.82
N LEU A 55 -16.87 -8.96 -3.62
CA LEU A 55 -16.69 -7.56 -3.23
C LEU A 55 -16.01 -7.43 -1.87
N VAL A 56 -16.43 -8.21 -0.87
CA VAL A 56 -15.82 -8.21 0.46
C VAL A 56 -14.37 -8.69 0.40
N ALA A 57 -14.10 -9.79 -0.30
CA ALA A 57 -12.75 -10.32 -0.48
C ALA A 57 -11.85 -9.34 -1.24
N GLY A 58 -12.38 -8.70 -2.30
CA GLY A 58 -11.69 -7.66 -3.05
C GLY A 58 -11.36 -6.44 -2.20
N GLY A 59 -12.30 -5.98 -1.37
CA GLY A 59 -12.09 -4.91 -0.40
C GLY A 59 -10.99 -5.25 0.62
N PHE A 60 -10.96 -6.48 1.13
CA PHE A 60 -9.92 -6.94 2.04
C PHE A 60 -8.53 -6.97 1.38
N LEU A 61 -8.45 -7.46 0.14
CA LEU A 61 -7.22 -7.47 -0.67
C LEU A 61 -6.70 -6.06 -0.97
N LEU A 62 -7.61 -5.14 -1.32
CA LEU A 62 -7.26 -3.73 -1.50
C LEU A 62 -6.74 -3.14 -0.19
N ASN A 63 -7.44 -3.34 0.93
CA ASN A 63 -6.99 -2.85 2.24
C ASN A 63 -5.58 -3.37 2.59
N ALA A 64 -5.30 -4.65 2.35
CA ALA A 64 -3.98 -5.23 2.53
C ALA A 64 -2.91 -4.62 1.60
N GLY A 65 -3.27 -4.33 0.34
CA GLY A 65 -2.36 -3.70 -0.64
C GLY A 65 -2.11 -2.19 -0.40
N TYR A 66 -3.06 -1.50 0.23
CA TYR A 66 -2.97 -0.08 0.57
C TYR A 66 -2.45 0.19 1.99
N LYS A 67 -2.32 -0.84 2.84
CA LYS A 67 -1.75 -0.70 4.18
C LYS A 67 -0.40 0.02 4.13
N LEU A 68 -0.18 0.91 5.10
CA LEU A 68 1.05 1.69 5.23
C LEU A 68 2.25 0.74 5.45
N PRO A 69 3.25 0.74 4.56
CA PRO A 69 4.43 -0.13 4.67
C PRO A 69 5.43 0.41 5.70
N VAL A 70 5.01 0.60 6.95
CA VAL A 70 5.84 1.21 8.00
C VAL A 70 7.02 0.31 8.37
N ALA A 71 6.81 -1.01 8.43
CA ALA A 71 7.87 -1.97 8.77
C ALA A 71 8.97 -2.01 7.69
N GLU A 72 8.56 -2.00 6.42
CA GLU A 72 9.47 -1.97 5.29
C GLU A 72 10.21 -0.62 5.20
N ALA A 73 9.56 0.48 5.57
CA ALA A 73 10.23 1.77 5.68
C ALA A 73 11.34 1.75 6.75
N ILE A 74 11.11 1.12 7.90
CA ILE A 74 12.14 0.94 8.95
C ILE A 74 13.32 0.15 8.39
N GLU A 75 13.06 -0.93 7.67
CA GLU A 75 14.11 -1.79 7.10
C GLU A 75 14.95 -1.04 6.06
N ILE A 76 14.32 -0.24 5.19
CA ILE A 76 15.02 0.63 4.23
C ILE A 76 15.86 1.69 4.98
N ILE A 77 15.31 2.30 6.03
CA ILE A 77 16.02 3.29 6.85
C ILE A 77 17.23 2.66 7.55
N HIS A 78 17.06 1.46 8.10
CA HIS A 78 18.12 0.75 8.79
C HIS A 78 19.24 0.31 7.82
N GLN A 79 18.91 -0.09 6.60
CA GLN A 79 19.89 -0.41 5.56
C GLN A 79 20.66 0.83 5.07
N ASN A 80 19.99 1.98 4.97
CA ASN A 80 20.64 3.22 4.56
C ASN A 80 21.52 3.85 5.64
N GLY A 81 21.33 3.48 6.91
CA GLY A 81 22.28 3.41 8.05
C GLY A 81 23.22 4.59 8.39
N LYS A 82 23.40 5.57 7.53
CA LYS A 82 24.45 6.61 7.60
C LYS A 82 24.06 7.93 6.95
N ASN A 83 23.18 7.92 5.95
CA ASN A 83 22.68 9.14 5.34
C ASN A 83 21.23 9.32 5.78
N GLY A 84 20.92 10.46 6.41
CA GLY A 84 19.55 10.80 6.77
C GLY A 84 18.63 10.69 5.55
N ILE A 85 17.45 10.12 5.75
CA ILE A 85 16.49 9.88 4.67
C ILE A 85 15.58 11.08 4.52
N THR A 86 15.45 11.54 3.28
CA THR A 86 14.48 12.58 2.92
C THR A 86 13.14 11.95 2.55
N ALA A 87 12.07 12.74 2.64
CA ALA A 87 10.76 12.33 2.17
C ALA A 87 10.74 11.99 0.67
N SER A 88 11.55 12.67 -0.14
CA SER A 88 11.69 12.39 -1.59
C SER A 88 12.33 11.03 -1.86
N GLU A 89 13.36 10.67 -1.09
CA GLU A 89 14.04 9.38 -1.20
C GLU A 89 13.09 8.23 -0.81
N LEU A 90 12.31 8.42 0.26
CA LEU A 90 11.29 7.44 0.66
C LEU A 90 10.18 7.29 -0.40
N ILE A 91 9.75 8.39 -1.03
CA ILE A 91 8.80 8.38 -2.15
C ILE A 91 9.35 7.54 -3.31
N HIS A 92 10.61 7.76 -3.69
CA HIS A 92 11.25 7.06 -4.79
C HIS A 92 11.48 5.58 -4.49
N LEU A 93 12.02 5.25 -3.32
CA LEU A 93 12.35 3.87 -2.92
C LEU A 93 11.09 3.03 -2.71
N MET A 94 10.05 3.61 -2.10
CA MET A 94 8.83 2.85 -1.79
C MET A 94 7.75 2.97 -2.87
N ARG A 95 7.93 3.85 -3.87
CA ARG A 95 6.93 4.21 -4.89
C ARG A 95 5.57 4.54 -4.27
N VAL A 96 5.59 5.43 -3.28
CA VAL A 96 4.40 5.86 -2.53
C VAL A 96 4.11 7.33 -2.78
N ASP A 97 2.84 7.70 -2.72
CA ASP A 97 2.44 9.11 -2.82
C ASP A 97 3.04 9.95 -1.70
N ARG A 98 3.27 11.25 -1.96
CA ARG A 98 3.83 12.20 -1.00
C ARG A 98 3.11 12.19 0.36
N LEU A 99 1.77 12.11 0.34
CA LEU A 99 0.96 12.05 1.55
C LEU A 99 1.20 10.76 2.35
N THR A 100 1.40 9.63 1.67
CA THR A 100 1.69 8.34 2.30
C THR A 100 3.11 8.34 2.88
N ALA A 101 4.10 8.86 2.14
CA ALA A 101 5.46 9.02 2.63
C ALA A 101 5.51 9.89 3.89
N HIS A 102 4.81 11.02 3.89
CA HIS A 102 4.77 11.91 5.04
C HIS A 102 4.14 11.22 6.25
N ARG A 103 3.01 10.51 6.08
CA ARG A 103 2.41 9.70 7.16
C ARG A 103 3.36 8.63 7.70
N ILE A 104 4.11 7.96 6.83
CA ILE A 104 5.10 6.97 7.27
C ILE A 104 6.16 7.67 8.14
N ILE A 105 6.71 8.80 7.70
CA ILE A 105 7.71 9.57 8.45
C ILE A 105 7.16 10.02 9.80
N THR A 106 5.94 10.59 9.85
CA THR A 106 5.31 11.01 11.10
C THR A 106 5.17 9.84 12.06
N ILE A 107 4.68 8.68 11.61
CA ILE A 107 4.54 7.47 12.44
C ILE A 107 5.91 6.99 12.94
N LEU A 108 6.94 7.08 12.11
CA LEU A 108 8.30 6.67 12.48
C LEU A 108 8.94 7.62 13.48
N MET A 109 8.65 8.92 13.40
CA MET A 109 9.03 9.90 14.41
C MET A 109 8.30 9.69 15.73
N GLU A 110 6.97 9.48 15.70
CA GLU A 110 6.16 9.21 16.89
C GLU A 110 6.62 7.95 17.62
N LYS A 111 7.04 6.92 16.87
CA LYS A 111 7.59 5.69 17.42
C LYS A 111 9.07 5.79 17.84
N GLY A 112 9.71 6.93 17.63
CA GLY A 112 11.09 7.18 18.05
C GLY A 112 12.17 6.56 17.15
N PHE A 113 11.82 6.05 15.97
CA PHE A 113 12.79 5.49 15.02
C PHE A 113 13.55 6.56 14.22
N LEU A 114 12.95 7.75 14.06
CA LEU A 114 13.52 8.88 13.34
C LEU A 114 13.61 10.11 14.23
N LYS A 115 14.69 10.90 14.08
CA LYS A 115 14.79 12.27 14.59
C LYS A 115 14.92 13.23 13.41
N SER A 116 14.32 14.41 13.50
CA SER A 116 14.59 15.45 12.51
C SER A 116 16.06 15.86 12.62
N SER A 117 16.77 15.79 11.51
CA SER A 117 18.14 16.28 11.44
C SER A 117 18.10 17.80 11.37
N SER A 118 18.91 18.48 12.18
CA SER A 118 19.06 19.95 12.14
C SER A 118 19.70 20.46 10.84
N LYS A 119 20.18 19.56 9.96
CA LYS A 119 20.61 19.90 8.60
C LYS A 119 19.41 20.17 7.71
N ARG A 120 18.82 21.35 7.91
CA ARG A 120 17.89 21.98 6.98
C ARG A 120 18.68 22.45 5.77
N ASN A 121 18.87 21.57 4.77
CA ASN A 121 19.15 22.08 3.42
C ASN A 121 17.86 22.72 2.94
N ASP A 122 17.92 23.96 2.45
CA ASP A 122 16.81 24.92 2.25
C ASP A 122 15.59 24.47 1.40
N THR A 123 15.48 23.19 1.04
CA THR A 123 14.38 22.62 0.26
C THR A 123 13.78 21.32 0.79
N GLU A 124 14.45 20.54 1.66
CA GLU A 124 13.91 19.26 2.18
C GLU A 124 14.29 18.96 3.63
N GLU A 125 13.34 18.43 4.40
CA GLU A 125 13.56 17.91 5.76
C GLU A 125 14.28 16.56 5.68
N VAL A 126 15.47 16.50 6.29
CA VAL A 126 16.30 15.29 6.39
C VAL A 126 16.04 14.64 7.74
N PHE A 127 15.80 13.33 7.77
CA PHE A 127 15.55 12.57 9.00
C PHE A 127 16.65 11.55 9.27
N ASP A 128 17.30 11.65 10.42
CA ASP A 128 18.34 10.72 10.83
C ASP A 128 17.74 9.56 11.63
N ALA A 129 18.20 8.33 11.37
CA ALA A 129 17.83 7.15 12.14
C ALA A 129 18.41 7.23 13.56
N VAL A 130 17.59 6.93 14.57
CA VAL A 130 18.06 6.85 15.95
C VAL A 130 18.82 5.52 16.12
N LYS A 131 20.11 5.61 16.49
CA LYS A 131 20.96 4.46 16.80
C LYS A 131 20.49 3.70 18.03
#